data_AF-A0A077B0Y6-F1
#
_entry.id   AF-A0A077B0Y6-F1
#
_cell.length_a   1.000
_cell.length_b   1.000
_cell.length_c   1.000
_cell.angle_alpha   90.00
_cell.angle_beta   90.00
_cell.angle_gamma   90.00
#
_symmetry.space_group_name_H-M   'P 1'
#
loop_
_entity.id
_entity.type
_entity.pdbx_description
1 polymer ?
#
loop_
_entity_poly.entity_id
_entity_poly.type
_entity_poly.pdbx_seq_one_letter_code
_entity_poly.pdbx_strand_id
1 'polypeptide(L)' 'MVSQSAIEKATIAEALYKNGSIPVKKIAKQLDISKTTLYLYLRLRNVRIGEKISEVLAG' A
#
# COMPACT_ATOMS: atom_id res chain seq x y z
N MET A 1 9.69 19.21 -2.40
CA MET A 1 9.43 18.51 -3.68
C MET A 1 9.42 17.01 -3.42
N VAL A 2 8.40 16.30 -3.89
CA VAL A 2 8.36 14.83 -3.84
C VAL A 2 9.09 14.32 -5.09
N SER A 3 10.14 13.51 -4.93
CA SER A 3 10.94 13.00 -6.05
C SER A 3 10.10 12.10 -6.96
N GLN A 4 10.37 12.06 -8.27
CA GLN A 4 9.66 11.16 -9.21
C GLN A 4 9.68 9.70 -8.74
N SER A 5 10.82 9.23 -8.22
CA SER A 5 10.94 7.87 -7.65
C SER A 5 9.95 7.62 -6.49
N ALA A 6 9.68 8.62 -5.65
CA ALA A 6 8.70 8.48 -4.57
C ALA A 6 7.26 8.40 -5.10
N ILE A 7 6.95 9.11 -6.19
CA ILE A 7 5.64 9.05 -6.86
C ILE A 7 5.43 7.69 -7.53
N GLU A 8 6.45 7.16 -8.21
CA GLU A 8 6.43 5.80 -8.78
C GLU A 8 6.24 4.75 -7.69
N LYS A 9 7.04 4.79 -6.62
CA LYS A 9 6.90 3.86 -5.50
C LYS A 9 5.51 3.95 -4.85
N ALA A 10 4.93 5.14 -4.73
CA ALA A 10 3.58 5.31 -4.23
C ALA A 10 2.51 4.71 -5.16
N THR A 11 2.69 4.85 -6.48
CA THR A 11 1.80 4.25 -7.49
C THR A 11 1.82 2.73 -7.42
N ILE A 12 3.02 2.14 -7.36
CA ILE A 12 3.19 0.69 -7.28
C ILE A 12 2.67 0.17 -5.93
N ALA A 13 2.95 0.87 -4.83
CA ALA A 13 2.43 0.51 -3.50
C ALA A 13 0.90 0.46 -3.47
N GLU A 14 0.23 1.45 -4.07
CA GLU A 14 -1.23 1.46 -4.20
C GLU A 14 -1.74 0.24 -4.97
N ALA A 15 -1.19 -0.02 -6.16
CA ALA A 15 -1.63 -1.13 -7.00
C ALA A 15 -1.46 -2.49 -6.28
N LEU A 16 -0.31 -2.71 -5.65
CA LEU A 16 -0.02 -3.94 -4.91
C LEU A 16 -0.89 -4.07 -3.66
N TYR A 17 -1.19 -2.98 -2.95
CA TYR A 17 -2.05 -2.99 -1.77
C TYR A 17 -3.51 -3.26 -2.15
N LYS A 18 -4.01 -2.60 -3.19
CA LYS A 18 -5.38 -2.80 -3.72
C LYS A 18 -5.62 -4.21 -4.25
N ASN A 19 -4.58 -4.86 -4.78
CA ASN A 19 -4.65 -6.25 -5.23
C ASN A 19 -4.93 -7.24 -4.08
N GLY A 20 -4.68 -6.88 -2.82
CA GLY A 20 -5.05 -7.65 -1.62
C GLY A 20 -4.29 -8.96 -1.39
N SER A 21 -3.68 -9.55 -2.42
CA SER A 21 -2.95 -10.84 -2.33
C SER A 21 -1.56 -10.73 -1.71
N ILE A 22 -0.99 -9.52 -1.64
CA ILE A 22 0.39 -9.32 -1.17
C ILE A 22 0.36 -8.63 0.20
N PRO A 23 0.95 -9.25 1.23
CA PRO A 23 1.00 -8.63 2.55
C PRO A 23 1.87 -7.36 2.52
N VAL A 24 1.44 -6.33 3.24
CA VAL A 24 2.12 -5.02 3.43
C VAL A 24 3.64 -5.16 3.65
N LYS A 25 4.07 -6.16 4.43
CA LYS A 25 5.48 -6.43 4.71
C LYS A 25 6.28 -6.81 3.45
N LYS A 26 5.68 -7.59 2.53
CA LYS A 26 6.30 -7.94 1.25
C LYS A 26 6.34 -6.75 0.30
N ILE A 27 5.27 -5.95 0.25
CA ILE A 27 5.23 -4.73 -0.59
C ILE A 27 6.33 -3.76 -0.17
N ALA A 28 6.47 -3.50 1.14
CA ALA A 28 7.51 -2.65 1.69
C ALA A 28 8.93 -3.15 1.34
N LYS A 29 9.15 -4.47 1.40
CA LYS A 29 10.41 -5.11 1.00
C LYS A 29 10.69 -5.00 -0.50
N GLN A 30 9.67 -5.17 -1.36
CA GLN A 30 9.81 -5.07 -2.82
C GLN A 30 10.16 -3.65 -3.28
N LEU A 31 9.62 -2.63 -2.59
CA LEU A 31 9.86 -1.23 -2.92
C LEU A 31 11.11 -0.64 -2.23
N ASP A 32 11.78 -1.45 -1.42
CA ASP A 32 12.91 -1.03 -0.57
C ASP A 32 12.55 0.21 0.27
N ILE A 33 11.45 0.12 1.01
CA ILE A 33 10.95 1.19 1.89
C ILE A 33 10.50 0.64 3.24
N SER A 34 10.45 1.51 4.24
CA SER A 34 9.88 1.15 5.53
C SER A 34 8.35 0.97 5.44
N LYS A 35 7.76 0.20 6.37
CA LYS A 35 6.29 0.09 6.48
C LYS A 35 5.64 1.45 6.70
N THR A 36 6.27 2.33 7.48
CA THR A 36 5.79 3.69 7.74
C THR A 36 5.73 4.50 6.45
N THR A 37 6.77 4.42 5.61
CA THR A 37 6.81 5.06 4.29
C THR A 37 5.74 4.51 3.36
N LEU A 38 5.52 3.19 3.36
CA LEU A 38 4.45 2.57 2.59
C LEU A 38 3.08 3.12 3.01
N TYR A 39 2.78 3.18 4.31
CA TYR A 39 1.52 3.76 4.80
C TYR A 39 1.39 5.24 4.49
N LEU A 40 2.49 6.00 4.50
CA LEU A 40 2.51 7.40 4.08
C LEU A 40 2.13 7.52 2.60
N TYR A 41 2.71 6.70 1.73
CA TYR A 41 2.38 6.67 0.30
C TYR A 41 0.93 6.27 0.05
N LEU A 42 0.42 5.27 0.77
CA LEU A 42 -0.99 4.89 0.69
C LEU A 42 -1.92 6.04 1.12
N ARG A 43 -1.58 6.78 2.20
CA ARG A 43 -2.34 7.96 2.63
C ARG A 43 -2.30 9.09 1.60
N LEU A 44 -1.12 9.39 1.04
CA LEU A 44 -0.97 10.40 -0.01
C LEU A 44 -1.84 10.06 -1.24
N ARG A 45 -2.03 8.77 -1.49
CA ARG A 45 -2.86 8.23 -2.58
C ARG A 45 -4.33 8.02 -2.18
N ASN A 46 -4.74 8.50 -0.99
CA ASN A 46 -6.09 8.33 -0.45
C ASN A 46 -6.57 6.87 -0.40
N VAL A 47 -5.64 5.92 -0.25
CA VAL A 47 -5.97 4.51 -0.11
C VAL A 47 -6.43 4.25 1.33
N ARG A 48 -7.59 3.63 1.50
CA ARG A 48 -8.08 3.22 2.83
C ARG A 48 -7.20 2.13 3.40
N ILE A 49 -6.53 2.42 4.50
CA ILE A 49 -5.67 1.49 5.21
C ILE A 49 -6.49 0.88 6.35
N GLY A 50 -6.56 -0.45 6.40
CA GLY A 50 -7.24 -1.15 7.49
C GLY A 50 -8.66 -1.62 7.17
N GLU A 51 -9.10 -1.54 5.91
CA GLU A 51 -10.13 -2.48 5.45
C GLU A 51 -9.51 -3.88 5.46
N LYS A 52 -9.63 -4.56 6.60
CA LYS A 52 -9.70 -6.02 6.59
C LYS A 52 -10.80 -6.32 5.58
N ILE A 53 -10.45 -6.98 4.47
CA ILE A 53 -11.45 -7.78 3.76
C ILE A 53 -11.86 -8.85 4.77
N SER A 54 -12.85 -8.53 5.59
CA SER A 54 -13.69 -9.51 6.25
C SER A 54 -14.50 -10.16 5.13
N GLU A 55 -13.88 -11.14 4.47
CA GLU A 55 -14.66 -12.31 4.08
C GLU A 55 -15.30 -12.85 5.37
N VAL A 56 -16.55 -13.31 5.25
CA VAL A 56 -17.49 -13.65 6.32
C VAL A 56 -18.27 -12.44 6.86
N LEU A 57 -19.40 -12.14 6.22
CA LEU A 57 -20.75 -12.07 6.81
C LEU A 57 -21.75 -11.51 5.77
N ALA A 58 -22.13 -12.36 4.83
CA ALA A 58 -23.47 -12.35 4.25
C ALA A 58 -23.97 -13.80 4.33
N GLY A 59 -24.22 -14.22 5.58
CA GLY A 59 -25.08 -15.35 5.91
C GLY A 59 -26.47 -14.82 6.25
#